data_AF-A0A9R1VS73-F1
#
_entry.id   AF-A0A9R1VS73-F1
#
_cell.length_a   1.000
_cell.length_b   1.000
_cell.length_c   1.000
_cell.angle_alpha   90.00
_cell.angle_beta   90.00
_cell.angle_gamma   90.00
#
_symmetry.space_group_name_H-M   'P 1'
#
loop_
_entity.id
_entity.type
_entity.pdbx_description
1 polymer ?
#
loop_
_entity_poly.entity_id
_entity_poly.type
_entity_poly.pdbx_seq_one_letter_code
_entity_poly.pdbx_strand_id
1 'polypeptide(L)'
;MDFLREKNFKQTIPREIVVEENEISYGIVTNTLKRSVRYWAALQASDGHWPSANNGCHYFMPPIIMCLYITGHLDTFFLAEDRKEILRYIYYHQNEDGGWGFHIEGHSIMFCTTLNYICMRMLGEGPDGGHENACSRARKWIIDHGSVTAIPSWGKTWLSILGLYEWSGSNPMPPEFWLLPSFLPFSPGNIWCYCRMVYMPMSYLYGKRFIGPITPLILQLRKELYSIPYHEVKWTKVRHACAKVYI
;
A
#
# COMPACT_ATOMS: atom_id res chain seq x y z
N MET A 1 -17.12 0.04 -12.38
CA MET A 1 -17.22 1.35 -13.08
C MET A 1 -18.68 1.58 -13.40
N ASP A 2 -19.39 2.25 -12.49
CA ASP A 2 -20.84 2.39 -12.54
C ASP A 2 -21.34 3.49 -13.50
N PHE A 3 -20.48 4.38 -13.99
CA PHE A 3 -20.87 5.51 -14.85
C PHE A 3 -21.65 5.13 -16.11
N LEU A 4 -21.25 4.05 -16.81
CA LEU A 4 -21.98 3.60 -18.00
C LEU A 4 -23.38 3.07 -17.64
N ARG A 5 -23.49 2.41 -16.48
CA ARG A 5 -24.75 1.88 -15.98
C ARG A 5 -25.67 3.02 -15.53
N GLU A 6 -25.15 3.98 -14.78
CA GLU A 6 -25.87 5.20 -14.34
C GLU A 6 -26.42 5.99 -15.52
N LYS A 7 -25.63 6.11 -16.60
CA LYS A 7 -26.04 6.82 -17.82
C LYS A 7 -26.89 5.98 -18.77
N ASN A 8 -27.20 4.73 -18.41
CA ASN A 8 -27.88 3.77 -19.28
C ASN A 8 -27.24 3.71 -20.69
N PHE A 9 -25.91 3.81 -20.77
CA PHE A 9 -25.21 3.91 -22.03
C PHE A 9 -25.37 2.60 -22.82
N LYS A 10 -25.79 2.73 -24.08
CA LYS A 10 -25.87 1.62 -25.03
C LYS A 10 -24.98 1.91 -26.22
N GLN A 11 -24.03 1.02 -26.48
CA GLN A 11 -23.17 1.11 -27.66
C GLN A 11 -23.98 0.74 -28.90
N THR A 12 -24.20 1.70 -29.79
CA THR A 12 -25.00 1.49 -31.02
C THR A 12 -24.15 1.17 -32.24
N ILE A 13 -22.83 1.38 -32.17
CA ILE A 13 -21.92 1.07 -33.28
C ILE A 13 -21.42 -0.36 -33.09
N PRO A 14 -21.62 -1.26 -34.08
CA PRO A 14 -21.20 -2.65 -33.98
C PRO A 14 -19.69 -2.75 -33.79
N ARG A 15 -19.26 -3.80 -33.09
CA ARG A 15 -17.84 -4.13 -32.95
C ARG A 15 -17.38 -4.81 -34.24
N GLU A 16 -16.46 -4.19 -34.95
CA GLU A 16 -15.72 -4.84 -36.02
C GLU A 16 -14.64 -5.73 -35.39
N ILE A 17 -14.54 -6.99 -35.85
CA ILE A 17 -13.46 -7.91 -35.49
C ILE A 17 -12.66 -8.12 -36.76
N VAL A 18 -11.40 -7.72 -36.74
CA VAL A 18 -10.45 -7.87 -37.85
C VAL A 18 -9.50 -9.00 -37.48
N VAL A 19 -9.40 -10.02 -38.32
CA VAL A 19 -8.52 -11.18 -38.08
C VAL A 19 -7.23 -11.04 -38.88
N GLU A 20 -7.32 -10.53 -40.10
CA GLU A 20 -6.17 -10.31 -40.99
C GLU A 20 -5.96 -8.82 -41.29
N GLU A 21 -4.71 -8.39 -41.42
CA GLU A 21 -4.36 -6.98 -41.62
C GLU A 21 -4.88 -6.40 -42.95
N ASN A 22 -4.99 -7.26 -43.99
CA ASN A 22 -5.56 -6.93 -45.30
C ASN A 22 -7.07 -6.60 -45.25
N GLU A 23 -7.80 -6.99 -44.21
CA GLU A 23 -9.22 -6.69 -44.02
C GLU A 23 -9.43 -5.27 -43.47
N ILE A 24 -8.37 -4.58 -43.03
CA ILE A 24 -8.46 -3.21 -42.50
C ILE A 24 -8.86 -2.25 -43.63
N SER A 25 -10.03 -1.65 -43.46
CA SER A 25 -10.55 -0.63 -44.37
C SER A 25 -10.77 0.70 -43.66
N TYR A 26 -10.81 1.79 -44.42
CA TYR A 26 -11.15 3.12 -43.90
C TYR A 26 -12.50 3.14 -43.16
N GLY A 27 -13.48 2.37 -43.64
CA GLY A 27 -14.79 2.22 -43.00
C GLY A 27 -14.68 1.56 -41.61
N ILE A 28 -13.93 0.46 -41.51
CA ILE A 28 -13.71 -0.25 -40.24
C ILE A 28 -12.99 0.64 -39.23
N VAL A 29 -11.93 1.35 -39.65
CA VAL A 29 -11.20 2.28 -38.79
C VAL A 29 -12.11 3.42 -38.33
N THR A 30 -12.91 3.99 -39.24
CA THR A 30 -13.85 5.07 -38.92
C THR A 30 -14.92 4.61 -37.92
N ASN A 31 -15.51 3.44 -38.12
CA ASN A 31 -16.49 2.87 -37.19
C ASN A 31 -15.87 2.60 -35.83
N THR A 32 -14.67 2.01 -35.80
CA THR A 32 -13.93 1.72 -34.56
C THR A 32 -13.63 3.01 -33.79
N LEU A 33 -13.16 4.06 -34.46
CA LEU A 33 -12.89 5.35 -33.84
C LEU A 33 -14.19 5.97 -33.28
N LYS A 34 -15.26 6.03 -34.07
CA LYS A 34 -16.56 6.57 -33.61
C LYS A 34 -17.08 5.78 -32.40
N ARG A 35 -16.94 4.46 -32.41
CA ARG A 35 -17.33 3.57 -31.30
C ARG A 35 -16.54 3.92 -30.03
N SER A 36 -15.23 4.07 -30.13
CA SER A 36 -14.33 4.43 -29.03
C SER A 36 -14.62 5.83 -28.48
N VAL A 37 -14.82 6.83 -29.35
CA VAL A 37 -15.16 8.21 -28.95
C VAL A 37 -16.50 8.24 -28.21
N ARG A 38 -17.53 7.54 -28.70
CA ARG A 38 -18.83 7.45 -28.00
C ARG A 38 -18.70 6.81 -26.63
N TYR A 39 -17.89 5.75 -26.53
CA TYR A 39 -17.64 5.08 -25.25
C TYR A 39 -16.90 5.99 -24.27
N TRP A 40 -15.82 6.65 -24.72
CA TRP A 40 -15.06 7.59 -23.89
C TRP A 40 -15.89 8.80 -23.46
N ALA A 41 -16.68 9.39 -24.36
CA ALA A 41 -17.59 10.48 -24.01
C ALA A 41 -18.62 10.06 -22.95
N ALA A 42 -19.11 8.81 -23.01
CA ALA A 42 -20.02 8.28 -22.00
C ALA A 42 -19.36 8.12 -20.62
N LEU A 43 -18.04 7.96 -20.54
CA LEU A 43 -17.30 7.88 -19.27
C LEU A 43 -17.03 9.24 -18.60
N GLN A 44 -17.24 10.37 -19.30
CA GLN A 44 -16.95 11.70 -18.75
C GLN A 44 -17.86 12.02 -17.55
N ALA A 45 -17.33 12.42 -16.41
CA ALA A 45 -18.13 12.86 -15.28
C ALA A 45 -18.90 14.16 -15.58
N SER A 46 -19.89 14.50 -14.76
CA SER A 46 -20.77 15.66 -14.98
C SER A 46 -20.06 17.02 -14.93
N ASP A 47 -18.89 17.08 -14.30
CA ASP A 47 -17.99 18.25 -14.22
C ASP A 47 -16.94 18.28 -15.33
N GLY A 48 -16.98 17.32 -16.25
CA GLY A 48 -16.13 17.26 -17.43
C GLY A 48 -14.84 16.46 -17.30
N HIS A 49 -14.48 15.92 -16.13
CA HIS A 49 -13.29 15.07 -15.98
C HIS A 49 -13.55 13.61 -16.39
N TRP A 50 -12.49 12.80 -16.51
CA TRP A 50 -12.60 11.35 -16.70
C TRP A 50 -12.12 10.61 -15.47
N PRO A 51 -13.03 10.07 -14.65
CA PRO A 51 -12.64 9.28 -13.50
C PRO A 51 -11.97 8.00 -13.97
N SER A 52 -10.83 7.68 -13.38
CA SER A 52 -10.12 6.43 -13.60
C SER A 52 -9.54 5.93 -12.30
N ALA A 53 -9.45 4.62 -12.16
CA ALA A 53 -8.75 4.03 -11.03
C ALA A 53 -7.26 4.37 -11.14
N ASN A 54 -6.71 5.04 -10.12
CA ASN A 54 -5.28 5.24 -9.95
C ASN A 54 -4.78 4.36 -8.80
N ASN A 55 -4.80 3.06 -9.04
CA ASN A 55 -4.40 2.04 -8.08
C ASN A 55 -3.08 1.37 -8.53
N GLY A 56 -2.65 0.36 -7.78
CA GLY A 56 -1.50 -0.46 -8.16
C GLY A 56 -0.48 -0.60 -7.05
N CYS A 57 -0.24 0.42 -6.23
CA CYS A 57 0.72 0.33 -5.12
C CYS A 57 0.10 -0.31 -3.88
N HIS A 58 0.79 -1.28 -3.28
CA HIS A 58 0.31 -2.02 -2.10
C HIS A 58 0.60 -1.35 -0.75
N TYR A 59 1.07 -0.11 -0.74
CA TYR A 59 1.54 0.59 0.46
C TYR A 59 0.84 1.94 0.70
N PHE A 60 -0.29 2.22 0.05
CA PHE A 60 -1.12 3.40 0.36
C PHE A 60 -2.25 3.11 1.34
N MET A 61 -3.02 2.04 1.10
CA MET A 61 -4.15 1.68 1.96
C MET A 61 -3.71 1.28 3.38
N PRO A 62 -2.67 0.44 3.58
CA PRO A 62 -2.28 0.05 4.92
C PRO A 62 -1.89 1.23 5.84
N PRO A 63 -1.06 2.21 5.41
CA PRO A 63 -0.83 3.42 6.21
C PRO A 63 -2.09 4.19 6.62
N ILE A 64 -3.09 4.30 5.75
CA ILE A 64 -4.36 4.98 6.07
C ILE A 64 -5.07 4.23 7.21
N ILE A 65 -5.17 2.90 7.09
CA ILE A 65 -5.75 2.04 8.13
C ILE A 65 -4.97 2.16 9.45
N MET A 66 -3.65 2.16 9.40
CA MET A 66 -2.79 2.33 10.58
C MET A 66 -3.01 3.68 11.26
N CYS A 67 -3.07 4.78 10.50
CA CYS A 67 -3.36 6.11 11.04
C CYS A 67 -4.74 6.19 11.68
N LEU A 68 -5.78 5.66 11.03
CA LEU A 68 -7.14 5.64 11.55
C LEU A 68 -7.27 4.75 12.79
N TYR A 69 -6.53 3.64 12.83
CA TYR A 69 -6.43 2.78 14.01
C TYR A 69 -5.79 3.51 15.19
N ILE A 70 -4.64 4.17 14.97
CA ILE A 70 -3.94 4.94 16.01
C ILE A 70 -4.82 6.06 16.57
N THR A 71 -5.55 6.75 15.69
CA THR A 71 -6.38 7.90 16.07
C THR A 71 -7.78 7.51 16.57
N GLY A 72 -8.17 6.24 16.49
CA GLY A 72 -9.49 5.76 16.94
C GLY A 72 -10.65 6.09 16.01
N HIS A 73 -10.39 6.41 14.74
CA HIS A 73 -11.41 6.83 13.76
C HIS A 73 -11.72 5.76 12.70
N LEU A 74 -11.20 4.55 12.85
CA LEU A 74 -11.38 3.49 11.85
C LEU A 74 -12.88 3.17 11.62
N ASP A 75 -13.67 3.06 12.69
CA ASP A 75 -15.11 2.77 12.65
C ASP A 75 -15.97 3.92 12.15
N THR A 76 -15.48 5.15 12.28
CA THR A 76 -16.19 6.34 11.78
C THR A 76 -15.86 6.65 10.32
N PHE A 77 -14.66 6.29 9.86
CA PHE A 77 -14.19 6.60 8.51
C PHE A 77 -14.55 5.53 7.49
N PHE A 78 -14.43 4.25 7.86
CA PHE A 78 -14.75 3.12 6.99
C PHE A 78 -15.90 2.30 7.56
N LEU A 79 -17.01 2.27 6.80
CA LEU A 79 -18.16 1.44 7.10
C LEU A 79 -17.81 -0.05 6.89
N ALA A 80 -18.66 -0.94 7.37
CA ALA A 80 -18.45 -2.38 7.24
C ALA A 80 -18.27 -2.82 5.78
N GLU A 81 -19.01 -2.23 4.84
CA GLU A 81 -18.89 -2.55 3.41
C GLU A 81 -17.57 -2.05 2.81
N ASP A 82 -17.09 -0.87 3.21
CA ASP A 82 -15.78 -0.36 2.77
C ASP A 82 -14.66 -1.31 3.19
N ARG A 83 -14.73 -1.83 4.43
CA ARG A 83 -13.74 -2.78 4.97
C ARG A 83 -13.75 -4.08 4.20
N LYS A 84 -14.93 -4.61 3.86
CA LYS A 84 -15.06 -5.82 3.04
C LYS A 84 -14.41 -5.62 1.67
N GLU A 85 -14.62 -4.47 1.04
CA GLU A 85 -14.03 -4.17 -0.26
C GLU A 85 -12.51 -3.95 -0.20
N ILE A 86 -12.01 -3.32 0.88
CA ILE A 86 -10.57 -3.20 1.13
C ILE A 86 -9.94 -4.59 1.32
N LEU A 87 -10.54 -5.44 2.15
CA LEU A 87 -10.08 -6.81 2.36
C LEU A 87 -10.12 -7.62 1.04
N ARG A 88 -11.20 -7.52 0.27
CA ARG A 88 -11.33 -8.16 -1.05
C ARG A 88 -10.21 -7.75 -1.99
N TYR A 89 -9.86 -6.47 -2.04
CA TYR A 89 -8.74 -5.97 -2.83
C TYR A 89 -7.40 -6.56 -2.37
N ILE A 90 -7.17 -6.63 -1.06
CA ILE A 90 -5.94 -7.19 -0.48
C ILE A 90 -5.82 -8.68 -0.85
N TYR A 91 -6.88 -9.46 -0.71
CA TYR A 91 -6.87 -10.89 -1.05
C TYR A 91 -6.62 -11.14 -2.54
N TYR A 92 -7.27 -10.35 -3.40
CA TYR A 92 -7.16 -10.52 -4.84
C TYR A 92 -5.73 -10.33 -5.37
N HIS A 93 -4.93 -9.51 -4.68
CA HIS A 93 -3.55 -9.21 -5.07
C HIS A 93 -2.50 -9.88 -4.16
N GLN A 94 -2.89 -10.86 -3.35
CA GLN A 94 -1.92 -11.71 -2.67
C GLN A 94 -1.29 -12.65 -3.70
N ASN A 95 0.04 -12.69 -3.75
CA ASN A 95 0.76 -13.61 -4.61
C ASN A 95 0.60 -15.05 -4.12
N GLU A 96 0.85 -16.03 -5.00
CA GLU A 96 0.74 -17.46 -4.69
C GLU A 96 1.64 -17.89 -3.51
N ASP A 97 2.78 -17.21 -3.32
CA ASP A 97 3.70 -17.43 -2.20
C ASP A 97 3.20 -16.88 -0.85
N GLY A 98 2.07 -16.17 -0.84
CA GLY A 98 1.45 -15.58 0.33
C GLY A 98 1.87 -14.13 0.62
N GLY A 99 2.75 -13.53 -0.18
CA GLY A 99 3.19 -12.16 0.00
C GLY A 99 2.51 -11.13 -0.92
N TRP A 100 2.99 -9.89 -0.84
CA TRP A 100 2.58 -8.78 -1.72
C TRP A 100 3.80 -8.04 -2.22
N GLY A 101 3.80 -7.72 -3.52
CA GLY A 101 4.83 -6.89 -4.11
C GLY A 101 4.66 -5.40 -3.85
N PHE A 102 5.63 -4.61 -4.32
CA PHE A 102 5.58 -3.15 -4.25
C PHE A 102 4.35 -2.57 -4.98
N HIS A 103 3.95 -3.26 -6.06
CA HIS A 103 2.74 -3.03 -6.81
C HIS A 103 2.02 -4.35 -7.14
N ILE A 104 0.83 -4.28 -7.72
CA ILE A 104 -0.07 -5.42 -8.04
C ILE A 104 0.56 -6.47 -8.97
N GLU A 105 1.58 -6.11 -9.75
CA GLU A 105 2.30 -7.02 -10.66
C GLU A 105 3.67 -7.43 -10.11
N GLY A 106 4.03 -6.99 -8.90
CA GLY A 106 5.36 -7.17 -8.33
C GLY A 106 5.50 -8.46 -7.51
N HIS A 107 6.71 -9.01 -7.49
CA HIS A 107 7.07 -10.10 -6.57
C HIS A 107 6.99 -9.65 -5.11
N SER A 108 6.68 -10.60 -4.24
CA SER A 108 6.49 -10.37 -2.81
C SER A 108 7.72 -9.75 -2.14
N ILE A 109 7.48 -8.72 -1.31
CA ILE A 109 8.54 -8.03 -0.57
C ILE A 109 8.15 -7.83 0.90
N MET A 110 9.16 -7.79 1.78
CA MET A 110 8.96 -7.64 3.23
C MET A 110 8.12 -6.41 3.60
N PHE A 111 8.32 -5.30 2.90
CA PHE A 111 7.57 -4.07 3.16
C PHE A 111 6.06 -4.25 2.96
N CYS A 112 5.65 -4.59 1.73
CA CYS A 112 4.22 -4.67 1.40
C CYS A 112 3.53 -5.88 2.02
N THR A 113 4.21 -7.02 2.16
CA THR A 113 3.64 -8.18 2.87
C THR A 113 3.35 -7.85 4.33
N THR A 114 4.29 -7.20 5.02
CA THR A 114 4.08 -6.82 6.43
C THR A 114 2.96 -5.80 6.59
N LEU A 115 2.93 -4.78 5.73
CA LEU A 115 1.90 -3.75 5.82
C LEU A 115 0.50 -4.31 5.54
N ASN A 116 0.34 -5.14 4.51
CA ASN A 116 -0.95 -5.75 4.20
C ASN A 116 -1.38 -6.78 5.25
N TYR A 117 -0.44 -7.53 5.85
CA TYR A 117 -0.75 -8.37 7.01
C TYR A 117 -1.34 -7.57 8.16
N ILE A 118 -0.66 -6.50 8.58
CA ILE A 118 -1.14 -5.63 9.67
C ILE A 118 -2.48 -4.99 9.31
N CYS A 119 -2.67 -4.57 8.06
CA CYS A 119 -3.92 -4.02 7.56
C CYS A 119 -5.09 -5.00 7.76
N MET A 120 -4.95 -6.25 7.32
CA MET A 120 -5.96 -7.29 7.52
C MET A 120 -6.27 -7.50 9.01
N ARG A 121 -5.23 -7.59 9.84
CA ARG A 121 -5.37 -7.77 11.29
C ARG A 121 -6.11 -6.60 11.95
N MET A 122 -5.85 -5.36 11.55
CA MET A 122 -6.56 -4.16 12.04
C MET A 122 -7.99 -4.06 11.53
N LEU A 123 -8.29 -4.62 10.36
CA LEU A 123 -9.63 -4.70 9.78
C LEU A 123 -10.48 -5.84 10.38
N GLY A 124 -9.93 -6.61 11.32
CA GLY A 124 -10.65 -7.61 12.10
C GLY A 124 -10.36 -9.06 11.72
N GLU A 125 -9.54 -9.31 10.69
CA GLU A 125 -9.14 -10.67 10.36
C GLU A 125 -8.29 -11.29 11.46
N GLY A 126 -8.51 -12.58 11.75
CA GLY A 126 -7.73 -13.35 12.71
C GLY A 126 -6.30 -13.66 12.23
N PRO A 127 -5.43 -14.18 13.12
CA PRO A 127 -4.07 -14.58 12.74
C PRO A 127 -4.04 -15.67 11.66
N ASP A 128 -5.08 -16.50 11.59
CA ASP A 128 -5.28 -17.54 10.57
C ASP A 128 -6.51 -17.23 9.69
N GLY A 129 -6.95 -15.97 9.68
CA GLY A 129 -8.12 -15.50 8.92
C GLY A 129 -7.82 -15.09 7.47
N GLY A 130 -8.81 -14.47 6.85
CA GLY A 130 -8.81 -14.01 5.47
C GLY A 130 -9.19 -15.10 4.46
N HIS A 131 -9.50 -14.66 3.24
CA HIS A 131 -9.78 -15.56 2.12
C HIS A 131 -8.61 -16.54 1.93
N GLU A 132 -8.92 -17.84 1.93
CA GLU A 132 -7.93 -18.92 1.81
C GLU A 132 -6.75 -18.86 2.82
N ASN A 133 -7.01 -18.44 4.06
CA ASN A 133 -5.99 -18.28 5.11
C ASN A 133 -4.91 -17.24 4.74
N ALA A 134 -5.29 -16.17 4.04
CA ALA A 134 -4.38 -15.11 3.59
C ALA A 134 -3.44 -14.61 4.71
N CYS A 135 -3.93 -14.44 5.94
CA CYS A 135 -3.12 -14.03 7.08
C CYS A 135 -2.05 -15.07 7.45
N SER A 136 -2.40 -16.35 7.46
CA SER A 136 -1.44 -17.42 7.81
C SER A 136 -0.32 -17.52 6.77
N ARG A 137 -0.66 -17.45 5.48
CA ARG A 137 0.31 -17.45 4.37
C ARG A 137 1.24 -16.26 4.43
N ALA A 138 0.69 -15.07 4.67
CA ALA A 138 1.46 -13.83 4.83
C ALA A 138 2.43 -13.89 6.01
N ARG A 139 1.95 -14.37 7.17
CA ARG A 139 2.80 -14.53 8.36
C ARG A 139 3.92 -15.52 8.10
N LYS A 140 3.63 -16.67 7.49
CA LYS A 140 4.65 -17.65 7.09
C LYS A 140 5.70 -17.01 6.18
N TRP A 141 5.26 -16.30 5.15
CA TRP A 141 6.16 -15.59 4.23
C TRP A 141 7.06 -14.59 4.98
N ILE A 142 6.51 -13.79 5.89
CA ILE A 142 7.28 -12.83 6.70
C ILE A 142 8.35 -13.54 7.53
N ILE A 143 8.00 -14.63 8.21
CA ILE A 143 8.94 -15.36 9.06
C ILE A 143 10.05 -16.01 8.23
N ASP A 144 9.70 -16.66 7.12
CA ASP A 144 10.65 -17.35 6.23
C ASP A 144 11.66 -16.39 5.59
N HIS A 145 11.32 -15.10 5.44
CA HIS A 145 12.17 -14.08 4.82
C HIS A 145 12.91 -13.18 5.82
N GLY A 146 13.10 -13.67 7.04
CA GLY A 146 13.92 -12.98 8.06
C GLY A 146 13.13 -12.12 9.04
N SER A 147 11.80 -12.27 9.09
CA SER A 147 10.88 -11.50 9.94
C SER A 147 10.90 -9.99 9.68
N VAL A 148 10.08 -9.25 10.42
CA VAL A 148 10.06 -7.78 10.28
C VAL A 148 11.35 -7.08 10.73
N THR A 149 12.31 -7.79 11.32
CA THR A 149 13.66 -7.24 11.56
C THR A 149 14.38 -6.84 10.27
N ALA A 150 14.05 -7.48 9.15
CA ALA A 150 14.59 -7.21 7.83
C ALA A 150 13.71 -6.24 6.99
N ILE A 151 12.71 -5.59 7.59
CA ILE A 151 11.85 -4.65 6.85
C ILE A 151 12.65 -3.40 6.39
N PRO A 152 12.41 -2.85 5.19
CA PRO A 152 13.05 -1.61 4.74
C PRO A 152 12.75 -0.39 5.63
N SER A 153 13.52 0.70 5.46
CA SER A 153 13.48 1.90 6.32
C SER A 153 12.08 2.48 6.54
N TRP A 154 11.27 2.65 5.49
CA TRP A 154 9.88 3.13 5.62
C TRP A 154 9.02 2.19 6.45
N GLY A 155 9.22 0.88 6.32
CA GLY A 155 8.56 -0.11 7.15
C GLY A 155 8.97 0.01 8.62
N LYS A 156 10.26 0.19 8.91
CA LYS A 156 10.73 0.42 10.30
C LYS A 156 10.07 1.65 10.90
N THR A 157 9.91 2.72 10.13
CA THR A 157 9.19 3.92 10.58
C THR A 157 7.73 3.61 10.92
N TRP A 158 6.98 2.98 10.02
CA TRP A 158 5.58 2.60 10.27
C TRP A 158 5.43 1.67 11.48
N LEU A 159 6.28 0.65 11.57
CA LEU A 159 6.26 -0.27 12.70
C LEU A 159 6.66 0.42 14.00
N SER A 160 7.58 1.39 13.98
CA SER A 160 7.95 2.16 15.18
C SER A 160 6.79 3.04 15.65
N ILE A 161 6.10 3.70 14.72
CA ILE A 161 4.89 4.49 14.99
C ILE A 161 3.80 3.60 15.62
N LEU A 162 3.64 2.36 15.16
CA LEU A 162 2.67 1.40 15.70
C LEU A 162 3.10 0.76 17.03
N GLY A 163 4.33 0.98 17.50
CA GLY A 163 4.89 0.27 18.64
C GLY A 163 5.24 -1.19 18.35
N LEU A 164 5.37 -1.56 17.09
CA LEU A 164 5.81 -2.89 16.65
C LEU A 164 7.31 -2.97 16.42
N TYR A 165 8.07 -1.89 16.57
CA TYR A 165 9.52 -1.82 16.34
C TYR A 165 10.12 -0.71 17.20
N GLU A 166 11.34 -0.86 17.72
CA GLU A 166 11.96 0.22 18.51
C GLU A 166 12.66 1.24 17.61
N TRP A 167 12.45 2.54 17.89
CA TRP A 167 13.09 3.64 17.14
C TRP A 167 14.62 3.52 17.08
N SER A 168 15.26 2.91 18.08
CA SER A 168 16.71 2.67 18.10
C SER A 168 17.20 1.76 16.96
N GLY A 169 16.32 0.92 16.41
CA GLY A 169 16.60 0.07 15.26
C GLY A 169 16.24 0.69 13.92
N SER A 170 15.81 1.95 13.90
CA SER A 170 15.62 2.74 12.68
C SER A 170 16.85 3.61 12.40
N ASN A 171 17.09 3.94 11.12
CA ASN A 171 18.09 4.96 10.80
C ASN A 171 17.59 6.33 11.28
N PRO A 172 18.47 7.20 11.81
CA PRO A 172 18.07 8.53 12.25
C PRO A 172 17.45 9.38 11.14
N MET A 173 16.35 10.05 11.47
CA MET A 173 15.70 11.06 10.62
C MET A 173 15.62 12.39 11.40
N PRO A 174 16.75 13.03 11.70
CA PRO A 174 16.82 14.15 12.64
C PRO A 174 15.97 15.34 12.16
N PRO A 175 15.09 15.91 13.01
CA PRO A 175 14.33 17.12 12.67
C PRO A 175 15.23 18.34 12.41
N GLU A 176 16.45 18.35 12.93
CA GLU A 176 17.46 19.41 12.69
C GLU A 176 17.84 19.54 11.21
N PHE A 177 17.69 18.47 10.42
CA PHE A 177 17.88 18.50 8.97
C PHE A 177 17.03 19.59 8.29
N TRP A 178 15.86 19.88 8.84
CA TRP A 178 14.92 20.87 8.29
C TRP A 178 15.32 22.32 8.56
N LEU A 179 16.33 22.55 9.39
CA LEU A 179 16.87 23.87 9.72
C LEU A 179 18.05 24.27 8.83
N LEU A 180 18.48 23.40 7.91
CA LEU A 180 19.63 23.65 7.05
C LEU A 180 19.38 24.82 6.09
N PRO A 181 20.32 25.79 6.00
CA PRO A 181 20.22 26.92 5.07
C PRO A 181 20.04 26.48 3.62
N SER A 182 19.26 27.24 2.85
CA SER A 182 18.93 26.93 1.44
C SER A 182 20.14 26.90 0.50
N PHE A 183 21.24 27.55 0.85
CA PHE A 183 22.47 27.55 0.06
C PHE A 183 23.24 26.22 0.11
N LEU A 184 22.92 25.31 1.05
CA LEU A 184 23.54 23.99 1.10
C LEU A 184 22.93 23.07 0.03
N PRO A 185 23.74 22.24 -0.66
CA PRO A 185 23.26 21.39 -1.74
C PRO A 185 22.25 20.32 -1.28
N PHE A 186 22.30 19.95 0.01
CA PHE A 186 21.39 18.99 0.65
C PHE A 186 20.32 19.67 1.51
N SER A 187 20.09 20.97 1.36
CA SER A 187 18.98 21.65 2.03
C SER A 187 17.64 21.00 1.63
N PRO A 188 16.68 20.80 2.56
CA PRO A 188 15.40 20.19 2.26
C PRO A 188 14.61 20.83 1.11
N GLY A 189 14.80 22.15 0.90
CA GLY A 189 14.18 22.88 -0.21
C GLY A 189 14.64 22.41 -1.61
N ASN A 190 15.84 21.84 -1.70
CA ASN A 190 16.44 21.36 -2.95
C ASN A 190 16.13 19.88 -3.23
N ILE A 191 15.41 19.19 -2.32
CA ILE A 191 15.03 17.79 -2.47
C ILE A 191 13.68 17.68 -3.22
N TRP A 192 13.55 16.60 -4.00
CA TRP A 192 12.33 16.24 -4.70
C TRP A 192 11.07 16.35 -3.81
N CYS A 193 9.99 16.88 -4.38
CA CYS A 193 8.79 17.26 -3.63
C CYS A 193 8.14 16.12 -2.85
N TYR A 194 8.08 14.93 -3.45
CA TYR A 194 7.52 13.77 -2.78
C TYR A 194 8.41 13.30 -1.62
N CYS A 195 9.73 13.31 -1.80
CA CYS A 195 10.66 13.00 -0.71
C CYS A 195 10.46 13.94 0.48
N ARG A 196 10.42 15.26 0.27
CA ARG A 196 10.25 16.19 1.40
C ARG A 196 8.90 16.02 2.11
N MET A 197 7.83 15.78 1.37
CA MET A 197 6.48 15.61 1.93
C MET A 197 6.36 14.32 2.76
N VAL A 198 7.13 13.29 2.42
CA VAL A 198 7.17 12.03 3.20
C VAL A 198 8.11 12.15 4.40
N TYR A 199 9.33 12.64 4.20
CA TYR A 199 10.35 12.64 5.26
C TYR A 199 10.11 13.70 6.33
N MET A 200 9.41 14.81 6.04
CA MET A 200 9.11 15.84 7.04
C MET A 200 8.28 15.31 8.23
N PRO A 201 7.10 14.71 8.02
CA PRO A 201 6.34 14.11 9.12
C PRO A 201 7.07 12.92 9.75
N MET A 202 7.82 12.11 8.98
CA MET A 202 8.62 11.02 9.54
C MET A 202 9.72 11.54 10.50
N SER A 203 10.41 12.63 10.13
CA SER A 203 11.39 13.31 10.99
C SER A 203 10.77 13.86 12.26
N TYR A 204 9.58 14.47 12.16
CA TYR A 204 8.85 14.95 13.34
C TYR A 204 8.53 13.80 14.31
N LEU A 205 7.94 12.71 13.80
CA LEU A 205 7.56 11.55 14.61
C LEU A 205 8.79 10.83 15.18
N TYR A 206 9.88 10.74 14.41
CA TYR A 206 11.16 10.25 14.91
C TYR A 206 11.66 11.14 16.04
N GLY A 207 11.76 12.45 15.85
CA GLY A 207 12.23 13.40 16.87
C GLY A 207 11.42 13.34 18.17
N LYS A 208 10.09 13.13 18.06
CA LYS A 208 9.20 12.92 19.21
C LYS A 208 9.22 11.51 19.80
N ARG A 209 9.88 10.55 19.13
CA ARG A 209 9.81 9.12 19.44
C ARG A 209 8.36 8.66 19.58
N PHE A 210 7.49 9.12 18.68
CA PHE A 210 6.07 8.85 18.77
C PHE A 210 5.78 7.35 18.66
N ILE A 211 4.90 6.86 19.53
CA ILE A 211 4.40 5.49 19.53
C ILE A 211 2.89 5.58 19.78
N GLY A 212 2.09 4.92 18.95
CA GLY A 212 0.66 4.81 19.11
C GLY A 212 0.25 3.92 20.30
N PRO A 213 -1.05 3.80 20.57
CA PRO A 213 -1.55 3.00 21.69
C PRO A 213 -1.13 1.52 21.61
N ILE A 214 -0.55 0.98 22.68
CA ILE A 214 -0.19 -0.45 22.78
C ILE A 214 -1.44 -1.25 23.17
N THR A 215 -2.26 -1.54 22.16
CA THR A 215 -3.49 -2.33 22.29
C THR A 215 -3.20 -3.84 22.38
N PRO A 216 -4.18 -4.67 22.79
CA PRO A 216 -4.05 -6.13 22.74
C PRO A 216 -3.64 -6.66 21.36
N LEU A 217 -4.14 -6.05 20.27
CA LEU A 217 -3.75 -6.42 18.91
C LEU A 217 -2.28 -6.13 18.63
N ILE A 218 -1.75 -4.98 19.06
CA ILE A 218 -0.32 -4.66 18.91
C ILE A 218 0.55 -5.69 19.66
N LEU A 219 0.12 -6.12 20.85
CA LEU A 219 0.82 -7.17 21.61
C LEU A 219 0.76 -8.54 20.92
N GLN A 220 -0.33 -8.87 20.22
CA GLN A 220 -0.41 -10.07 19.38
C GLN A 220 0.52 -9.97 18.17
N LEU A 221 0.50 -8.85 17.46
CA LEU A 221 1.36 -8.59 16.30
C LEU A 221 2.86 -8.70 16.65
N ARG A 222 3.28 -8.27 17.85
CA ARG A 222 4.66 -8.47 18.35
C ARG A 222 5.06 -9.95 18.49
N LYS A 223 4.10 -10.85 18.67
CA LYS A 223 4.33 -12.30 18.69
C LYS A 223 4.25 -12.93 17.29
N GLU A 224 3.42 -12.37 16.42
CA GLU A 224 3.15 -12.90 15.09
C GLU A 224 4.26 -12.56 14.08
N LEU A 225 4.89 -11.38 14.21
CA LEU A 225 5.76 -10.81 13.18
C LEU A 225 7.26 -11.10 13.34
N TYR A 226 7.65 -11.75 14.44
CA TYR A 226 9.05 -11.96 14.83
C TYR A 226 9.37 -13.45 14.97
N SER A 227 10.56 -13.87 14.53
CA SER A 227 11.06 -15.24 14.72
C SER A 227 11.63 -15.50 16.11
N ILE A 228 11.92 -14.44 16.86
CA ILE A 228 12.38 -14.46 18.25
C ILE A 228 11.45 -13.60 19.11
N PRO A 229 11.42 -13.78 20.43
CA PRO A 229 10.63 -12.91 21.31
C PRO A 229 11.00 -11.43 21.10
N TYR A 230 9.99 -10.56 20.99
CA TYR A 230 10.16 -9.12 20.71
C TYR A 230 11.19 -8.43 21.62
N HIS A 231 11.23 -8.79 22.90
CA HIS A 231 12.13 -8.19 23.90
C HIS A 231 13.58 -8.66 23.78
N GLU A 232 13.86 -9.73 23.03
CA GLU A 232 15.22 -10.23 22.78
C GLU A 232 15.87 -9.61 21.53
N VAL A 233 15.10 -8.85 20.75
CA VAL A 233 15.59 -8.22 19.52
C VAL A 233 16.66 -7.18 19.85
N LYS A 234 17.86 -7.37 19.28
CA LYS A 234 18.97 -6.41 19.39
C LYS A 234 18.81 -5.29 18.37
N TRP A 235 17.96 -4.31 18.68
CA TRP A 235 17.51 -3.25 17.74
C TRP A 235 18.63 -2.52 17.00
N THR A 236 19.73 -2.19 17.68
CA THR A 236 20.86 -1.49 17.04
C THR A 236 21.54 -2.34 15.96
N LYS A 237 21.53 -3.67 16.08
CA LYS A 237 22.13 -4.58 15.09
C LYS A 237 21.28 -4.73 13.83
N VAL A 238 19.97 -4.59 13.95
CA VAL A 238 19.03 -4.73 12.83
C VAL A 238 18.79 -3.39 12.10
N ARG A 239 19.46 -2.31 12.49
CA ARG A 239 19.30 -0.98 11.87
C ARG A 239 19.53 -0.97 10.37
N HIS A 240 20.58 -1.66 9.93
CA HIS A 240 20.93 -1.77 8.51
C HIS A 240 20.45 -3.07 7.86
N ALA A 241 19.72 -3.91 8.59
CA ALA A 241 19.11 -5.11 8.03
C ALA A 241 17.99 -4.71 7.06
N CYS A 242 17.99 -5.36 5.89
CA CYS A 242 16.96 -5.27 4.88
C CYS A 242 16.88 -6.61 4.16
N ALA A 243 15.67 -7.12 3.93
CA ALA A 243 15.45 -8.36 3.20
C ALA A 243 15.99 -8.21 1.77
N LYS A 244 16.62 -9.28 1.27
CA LYS A 244 17.06 -9.33 -0.12
C LYS A 244 15.83 -9.44 -1.02
N VAL A 245 15.84 -8.73 -2.14
CA VAL A 245 14.85 -8.93 -3.20
C VAL A 245 15.37 -10.07 -4.06
N TYR A 246 14.63 -11.17 -4.12
CA TYR A 246 14.88 -12.23 -5.08
C TYR A 246 14.15 -11.80 -6.36
N ILE A 247 14.92 -11.53 -7.41
CA ILE A 247 14.45 -11.20 -8.76
C ILE A 247 14.55 -12.48 -9.58
#